data_AF-A0A377NI70-F1
#
_entry.id   AF-A0A377NI70-F1
#
_cell.length_a   1.000
_cell.length_b   1.000
_cell.length_c   1.000
_cell.angle_alpha   90.00
_cell.angle_beta   90.00
_cell.angle_gamma   90.00
#
_symmetry.space_group_name_H-M   'P 1'
#
loop_
_entity.id
_entity.type
_entity.pdbx_description
1 polymer ?
#
loop_
_entity_poly.entity_id
_entity_poly.type
_entity_poly.pdbx_seq_one_letter_code
_entity_poly.pdbx_strand_id
1 'polypeptide(L)'
;MFYTYQYLIRLRKELPVLTHGDYQDLLPDNPHLWCYRRTWHGEQLTVIANLSGEQQILNLDNHQQAPIFSNYADAPVANCLRPYECLYLL
;
A
#
# COMPACT_ATOMS: atom_id res chain seq x y z
N MET A 1 -2.90 -16.80 5.87
CA MET A 1 -3.52 -15.64 6.56
C MET A 1 -2.83 -15.22 7.86
N PHE A 2 -2.37 -16.13 8.72
CA PHE A 2 -1.74 -15.74 10.01
C PHE A 2 -0.43 -14.93 9.85
N TYR A 3 0.45 -15.33 8.93
CA TYR A 3 1.75 -14.69 8.71
C TYR A 3 1.66 -13.22 8.27
N THR A 4 0.63 -12.87 7.50
CA THR A 4 0.43 -11.50 7.00
C THR A 4 0.23 -10.51 8.15
N TYR A 5 -0.61 -10.85 9.12
CA TYR A 5 -0.85 -9.99 10.29
C TYR A 5 0.38 -9.88 11.19
N GLN A 6 1.10 -10.98 11.41
CA GLN A 6 2.36 -10.94 12.18
C GLN A 6 3.38 -10.03 11.51
N TYR A 7 3.49 -10.08 10.18
CA TYR A 7 4.38 -9.22 9.42
C TYR A 7 3.96 -7.75 9.48
N LEU A 8 2.67 -7.44 9.35
CA LEU A 8 2.17 -6.06 9.47
C LEU A 8 2.40 -5.48 10.88
N ILE A 9 2.21 -6.29 11.93
CA ILE A 9 2.52 -5.88 13.31
C ILE A 9 4.02 -5.60 13.47
N ARG A 10 4.87 -6.43 12.86
CA ARG A 10 6.32 -6.22 12.86
C ARG A 10 6.70 -4.94 12.13
N LEU A 11 6.18 -4.73 10.92
CA LEU A 11 6.39 -3.50 10.14
C LEU A 11 5.97 -2.26 10.92
N ARG A 12 4.80 -2.28 11.59
CA ARG A 12 4.34 -1.15 12.40
C ARG A 12 5.29 -0.78 13.54
N LYS A 13 6.03 -1.77 14.08
CA LYS A 13 7.04 -1.54 15.12
C LYS A 13 8.36 -1.03 14.55
N GLU A 14 8.72 -1.48 13.35
CA GLU A 14 9.97 -1.12 12.67
C GLU A 14 9.88 0.24 11.96
N LEU A 15 8.70 0.63 11.49
CA LEU A 15 8.47 1.85 10.71
C LEU A 15 7.62 2.87 11.51
N PRO A 16 8.25 3.88 12.15
CA PRO A 16 7.53 4.92 12.88
C PRO A 16 6.52 5.68 12.01
N VAL A 17 6.76 5.80 10.71
CA VAL A 17 5.84 6.43 9.74
C VAL A 17 4.44 5.79 9.72
N LEU A 18 4.31 4.50 10.03
CA LEU A 18 3.02 3.82 10.16
C LEU A 18 2.22 4.23 11.39
N THR A 19 2.90 4.73 12.43
CA THR A 19 2.30 5.06 13.72
C THR A 19 2.16 6.57 13.93
N HIS A 20 3.21 7.32 13.60
CA HIS A 20 3.32 8.77 13.82
C HIS A 20 3.19 9.60 12.54
N GLY A 21 3.30 8.97 11.37
CA GLY A 21 3.24 9.70 10.11
C GLY A 21 1.87 10.30 9.85
N ASP A 22 1.88 11.52 9.30
CA ASP A 22 0.69 12.23 8.85
C ASP A 22 -0.04 11.42 7.79
N TYR A 23 -1.37 11.50 7.72
CA TYR A 23 -2.16 10.80 6.71
C TYR A 23 -2.57 11.76 5.60
N GLN A 24 -2.30 11.40 4.34
CA GLN A 24 -2.79 12.11 3.16
C GLN A 24 -3.47 11.12 2.21
N ASP A 25 -4.75 11.33 1.93
CA ASP A 25 -5.45 10.56 0.91
C ASP A 25 -4.99 10.98 -0.50
N LEU A 26 -4.69 10.01 -1.36
CA LEU A 26 -4.25 10.24 -2.74
C LEU A 26 -5.35 9.97 -3.77
N LEU A 27 -6.35 9.15 -3.44
CA LEU A 27 -7.49 8.84 -4.32
C LEU A 27 -8.82 8.91 -3.54
N PRO A 28 -9.21 10.08 -3.00
CA PRO A 28 -10.46 10.20 -2.25
C PRO A 28 -11.71 9.97 -3.11
N ASP A 29 -11.61 10.19 -4.42
CA ASP A 29 -12.73 10.03 -5.36
C ASP A 29 -12.95 8.57 -5.79
N ASN A 30 -12.03 7.65 -5.48
CA ASN A 30 -12.13 6.25 -5.90
C ASN A 30 -12.71 5.37 -4.77
N PRO A 31 -13.93 4.82 -4.93
CA PRO A 31 -14.56 4.01 -3.90
C PRO A 31 -13.95 2.59 -3.77
N HIS A 32 -13.18 2.15 -4.76
CA HIS A 32 -12.62 0.79 -4.82
C HIS A 32 -11.13 0.74 -4.49
N LEU A 33 -10.40 1.81 -4.80
CA LEU A 33 -8.97 1.92 -4.50
C LEU A 33 -8.76 2.81 -3.29
N TRP A 34 -8.21 2.23 -2.23
CA TRP A 34 -7.76 2.98 -1.08
C TRP A 34 -6.27 3.23 -1.19
N CYS A 35 -5.90 4.47 -1.53
CA CYS A 35 -4.52 4.90 -1.69
C CYS A 35 -4.24 6.11 -0.81
N TYR A 36 -3.26 5.98 0.07
CA TYR A 36 -2.85 7.07 0.94
C TYR A 36 -1.34 7.09 1.12
N ARG A 37 -0.83 8.28 1.40
CA ARG A 37 0.58 8.50 1.76
C ARG A 37 0.68 8.87 3.23
N ARG A 38 1.68 8.30 3.88
CA ARG A 38 2.13 8.68 5.20
C ARG A 38 3.50 9.33 5.15
N THR A 39 3.70 10.38 5.92
CA THR A 39 5.00 11.09 5.95
C THR A 39 5.43 11.34 7.38
N TRP A 40 6.69 11.02 7.70
CA TRP A 40 7.26 11.19 9.04
C TRP A 40 8.76 11.44 8.95
N HIS A 41 9.25 12.56 9.50
CA HIS A 41 10.68 12.91 9.52
C HIS A 41 11.44 12.73 8.18
N GLY A 42 10.78 12.97 7.05
CA GLY A 42 11.36 12.83 5.71
C GLY A 42 11.17 11.45 5.06
N GLU A 43 10.72 10.43 5.81
CA GLU A 43 10.28 9.15 5.24
C GLU A 43 8.85 9.28 4.68
N GLN A 44 8.60 8.67 3.52
CA GLN A 44 7.29 8.67 2.88
C GLN A 44 6.87 7.23 2.59
N LEU A 45 5.76 6.80 3.18
CA LEU A 45 5.18 5.49 2.94
C LEU A 45 3.87 5.64 2.16
N THR A 46 3.80 5.10 0.95
CA THR A 46 2.56 5.02 0.18
C THR A 46 1.95 3.63 0.36
N VAL A 47 0.69 3.60 0.80
CA VAL A 47 -0.09 2.37 0.94
C VAL A 47 -1.19 2.38 -0.13
N ILE A 48 -1.33 1.26 -0.82
CA ILE A 48 -2.30 1.09 -1.88
C ILE A 48 -3.01 -0.23 -1.66
N ALA A 49 -4.33 -0.20 -1.60
CA ALA A 49 -5.15 -1.39 -1.41
C ALA A 49 -6.36 -1.35 -2.35
N ASN A 50 -6.58 -2.44 -3.07
CA ASN A 50 -7.84 -2.68 -3.75
C ASN A 50 -8.84 -3.25 -2.75
N LEU A 51 -9.93 -2.54 -2.50
CA LEU A 51 -11.00 -2.95 -1.59
C LEU A 51 -12.18 -3.61 -2.33
N SER A 52 -12.02 -3.89 -3.62
CA SER A 52 -13.03 -4.54 -4.46
C SER A 52 -12.65 -5.96 -4.86
N GLY A 53 -13.67 -6.74 -5.24
CA GLY A 53 -13.51 -8.07 -5.84
C GLY A 53 -13.11 -8.04 -7.32
N GLU A 54 -12.85 -6.86 -7.87
CA GLU A 54 -12.56 -6.64 -9.29
C GLU A 54 -11.14 -6.12 -9.48
N GLN A 55 -10.58 -6.31 -10.68
CA GLN A 55 -9.28 -5.73 -11.02
C GLN A 55 -9.42 -4.21 -11.19
N GLN A 56 -8.58 -3.45 -10.50
CA GLN A 56 -8.59 -1.99 -10.55
C GLN A 56 -7.32 -1.46 -11.22
N ILE A 57 -7.48 -0.45 -12.08
CA ILE A 57 -6.34 0.17 -12.77
C ILE A 57 -5.71 1.19 -11.82
N LEU A 58 -4.41 1.04 -11.59
CA LEU A 58 -3.62 1.96 -10.77
C LEU A 58 -2.90 2.97 -11.68
N ASN A 59 -3.48 4.16 -11.84
CA ASN A 59 -2.85 5.28 -12.55
C ASN A 59 -1.98 6.10 -11.59
N LEU A 60 -0.97 5.48 -10.98
CA LEU A 60 0.04 6.18 -10.21
C LEU A 60 1.37 6.02 -10.91
N ASP A 61 2.06 7.13 -11.18
CA ASP A 61 3.43 7.17 -11.73
C ASP A 61 4.49 6.58 -10.76
N ASN A 62 4.10 5.74 -9.81
CA ASN A 62 4.97 5.09 -8.81
C ASN A 62 5.64 3.82 -9.34
N HIS A 63 5.78 3.69 -10.66
CA HIS A 63 6.33 2.54 -11.38
C HIS A 63 7.73 2.08 -10.99
N GLN A 64 8.43 2.77 -10.10
CA GLN A 64 9.86 2.56 -9.84
C GLN A 64 10.20 2.11 -8.41
N GLN A 65 9.24 2.11 -7.47
CA GLN A 65 9.51 1.63 -6.10
C GLN A 65 9.08 0.18 -5.94
N ALA A 66 10.02 -0.67 -5.54
CA ALA A 66 9.73 -2.05 -5.17
C ALA A 66 8.90 -2.06 -3.87
N PRO A 67 7.80 -2.82 -3.79
CA PRO A 67 7.01 -2.89 -2.58
C PRO A 67 7.79 -3.55 -1.45
N ILE A 68 7.80 -2.91 -0.28
CA ILE A 68 8.33 -3.51 0.96
C ILE A 68 7.39 -4.59 1.50
N PHE A 69 6.12 -4.55 1.09
CA PHE A 69 5.12 -5.55 1.41
C PHE A 69 4.13 -5.70 0.26
N SER A 70 3.80 -6.95 -0.04
CA SER A 70 2.68 -7.36 -0.88
C SER A 70 1.97 -8.53 -0.20
N ASN A 71 0.63 -8.55 -0.24
CA ASN A 71 -0.12 -9.70 0.24
C ASN A 71 -0.16 -10.86 -0.78
N TYR A 72 0.24 -10.61 -2.02
CA TYR A 72 0.46 -11.63 -3.03
C TYR A 72 1.95 -11.97 -3.16
N ALA A 73 2.26 -13.24 -3.42
CA ALA A 73 3.64 -13.72 -3.51
C ALA A 73 4.38 -13.23 -4.77
N ASP A 74 3.63 -12.98 -5.84
CA ASP A 74 4.19 -12.57 -7.13
C ASP A 74 4.20 -11.05 -7.28
N ALA A 75 5.08 -10.55 -8.15
CA ALA A 75 5.18 -9.13 -8.45
C ALA A 75 3.83 -8.55 -8.90
N PRO A 76 3.50 -7.31 -8.48
CA PRO A 76 2.27 -6.66 -8.91
C PRO A 76 2.24 -6.53 -10.44
N VAL A 77 1.05 -6.71 -11.01
CA VAL A 77 0.85 -6.48 -12.44
C VAL A 77 0.99 -4.99 -12.70
N ALA A 78 1.84 -4.60 -13.66
CA ALA A 78 2.06 -3.19 -13.97
C ALA A 78 0.71 -2.49 -14.24
N ASN A 79 0.44 -1.40 -13.53
CA ASN A 79 -0.79 -0.59 -13.62
C ASN A 79 -2.10 -1.27 -13.23
N CYS A 80 -2.08 -2.44 -12.60
CA CYS A 80 -3.30 -3.10 -12.15
C CYS A 80 -3.12 -3.72 -10.78
N LEU A 81 -4.09 -3.49 -9.90
CA LEU A 81 -4.26 -4.22 -8.65
C LEU A 81 -5.29 -5.32 -8.85
N ARG A 82 -4.90 -6.55 -8.51
CA ARG A 82 -5.81 -7.69 -8.43
C ARG A 82 -6.86 -7.46 -7.33
N PRO A 83 -7.99 -8.19 -7.36
CA PRO A 83 -8.97 -8.17 -6.30
C PRO A 83 -8.31 -8.32 -4.92
N TYR A 84 -8.57 -7.41 -3.99
CA TYR A 84 -7.98 -7.44 -2.63
C TYR A 84 -6.44 -7.37 -2.56
N GLU A 85 -5.75 -6.92 -3.61
CA GLU A 85 -4.31 -6.72 -3.59
C GLU A 85 -3.92 -5.45 -2.84
N CYS A 86 -2.88 -5.56 -2.03
CA CYS A 86 -2.37 -4.47 -1.21
C CYS A 86 -0.84 -4.42 -1.26
N LEU A 87 -0.31 -3.21 -1.43
CA LEU A 87 1.09 -2.89 -1.61
C LEU A 87 1.49 -1.75 -0.67
N TYR A 88 2.66 -1.87 -0.05
CA TYR A 88 3.28 -0.80 0.73
C TYR A 88 4.59 -0.42 0.04
N LEU A 89 4.75 0.87 -0.27
CA LEU A 89 5.91 1.46 -0.94
C LEU A 89 6.56 2.45 0.02
N LEU A 90 7.85 2.30 0.33
CA LEU A 90 8.61 3.22 1.18
C LEU A 90 9.61 4.03 0.34
#